data_AF-A0A7S2S8Z2-F1
#
_entry.id   AF-A0A7S2S8Z2-F1
#
_cell.length_a   1.000
_cell.length_b   1.000
_cell.length_c   1.000
_cell.angle_alpha   90.00
_cell.angle_beta   90.00
_cell.angle_gamma   90.00
#
_symmetry.space_group_name_H-M   'P 1'
#
loop_
_entity.id
_entity.type
_entity.pdbx_description
1 polymer ?
#
loop_
_entity_poly.entity_id
_entity_poly.type
_entity_poly.pdbx_seq_one_letter_code
_entity_poly.pdbx_strand_id
1 'polypeptide(L)'
;KKHNASLQIKEHPALGVYIKGLRSIACDSHEKLQQLMDQGNQSRTQGATHMNAGSSRSHSVFCITVHQKIVDATASTEKTVYASLNLVDLAGSERASRTGAEGKRLKE
;
A
#
# COMPACT_ATOMS: atom_id res chain seq x y z
N LYS A 1 3.48 7.94 -21.96
CA LYS A 1 3.03 9.14 -21.19
C LYS A 1 3.60 9.02 -19.77
N LYS A 2 4.33 10.03 -19.28
CA LYS A 2 4.98 10.01 -17.96
C LYS A 2 3.93 9.88 -16.84
N HIS A 3 3.84 8.72 -16.20
CA HIS A 3 2.95 8.45 -15.05
C HIS A 3 3.64 8.81 -13.71
N ASN A 4 4.29 9.98 -13.63
CA ASN A 4 4.92 10.46 -12.40
C ASN A 4 4.19 11.69 -11.84
N ALA A 5 2.86 11.63 -11.75
CA ALA A 5 2.13 12.56 -10.90
C ALA A 5 2.11 11.94 -9.50
N SER A 6 2.78 12.57 -8.54
CA SER A 6 2.64 12.20 -7.13
C SER A 6 1.16 12.25 -6.76
N LEU A 7 0.67 11.18 -6.13
CA LEU A 7 -0.70 11.15 -5.65
C LEU A 7 -0.83 12.16 -4.50
N GLN A 8 -1.93 12.92 -4.50
CA GLN A 8 -2.15 13.98 -3.53
C GLN A 8 -2.98 13.48 -2.36
N ILE A 9 -2.56 13.81 -1.14
CA ILE A 9 -3.37 13.63 0.06
C ILE A 9 -4.44 14.73 0.10
N LYS A 10 -5.68 14.36 0.40
CA LYS A 10 -6.84 15.25 0.51
C LYS A 10 -7.70 14.86 1.69
N GLU A 11 -8.62 15.74 2.07
CA GLU A 11 -9.59 15.51 3.14
C GLU A 11 -11.02 15.58 2.58
N HIS A 12 -11.91 14.71 3.08
CA HIS A 12 -13.32 14.70 2.74
C HIS A 12 -14.16 14.64 4.03
N PRO A 13 -15.22 15.45 4.19
CA PRO A 13 -15.99 15.54 5.44
C PRO A 13 -16.51 14.20 5.98
N ALA A 14 -16.84 13.25 5.09
CA ALA A 14 -17.34 11.93 5.48
C ALA A 14 -16.30 10.80 5.44
N LEU A 15 -15.21 10.93 4.68
CA LEU A 15 -14.22 9.85 4.48
C LEU A 15 -12.92 10.09 5.26
N GLY A 16 -12.73 11.30 5.79
CA GLY A 16 -11.48 11.73 6.38
C GLY A 16 -10.39 11.92 5.33
N VAL A 17 -9.15 11.64 5.72
CA VAL A 17 -7.97 11.78 4.86
C VAL A 17 -7.90 10.65 3.83
N TYR A 18 -7.76 10.99 2.55
CA TYR A 18 -7.66 10.03 1.45
C TYR A 18 -6.64 10.46 0.39
N ILE A 19 -6.20 9.51 -0.43
CA ILE A 19 -5.22 9.74 -1.51
C ILE A 19 -5.97 9.88 -2.83
N LYS A 20 -5.98 11.07 -3.41
CA LYS A 20 -6.62 11.33 -4.71
C LYS A 20 -5.92 10.57 -5.83
N GLY A 21 -6.68 9.76 -6.55
CA GLY A 21 -6.17 8.97 -7.67
C GLY A 21 -5.59 7.61 -7.26
N LEU A 22 -5.59 7.28 -5.96
CA LEU A 22 -5.33 5.92 -5.52
C LEU A 22 -6.47 5.03 -6.00
N ARG A 23 -6.12 3.91 -6.65
CA ARG A 23 -7.08 2.96 -7.20
C ARG A 23 -7.38 1.87 -6.17
N SER A 24 -8.65 1.70 -5.84
CA SER A 24 -9.15 0.51 -5.14
C SER A 24 -9.70 -0.49 -6.16
N ILE A 25 -9.37 -1.76 -5.99
CA ILE A 25 -9.78 -2.83 -6.89
C ILE A 25 -10.61 -3.83 -6.11
N ALA A 26 -11.83 -4.11 -6.57
CA ALA A 26 -12.69 -5.12 -5.98
C ALA A 26 -12.06 -6.51 -6.14
N CYS A 27 -12.15 -7.31 -5.09
CA CYS A 27 -11.56 -8.63 -5.00
C CYS A 27 -12.52 -9.54 -4.25
N ASP A 28 -12.83 -10.70 -4.82
CA ASP A 28 -13.83 -11.67 -4.34
C ASP A 28 -13.23 -13.06 -4.06
N SER A 29 -11.94 -13.23 -4.32
CA SER A 29 -11.23 -14.50 -4.23
C SER A 29 -9.81 -14.31 -3.71
N HIS A 30 -9.28 -15.35 -3.09
CA HIS A 30 -7.91 -15.36 -2.58
C HIS A 30 -6.89 -15.21 -3.72
N GLU A 31 -7.13 -15.90 -4.84
CA GLU A 31 -6.26 -15.91 -6.01
C GLU A 31 -6.15 -14.50 -6.60
N LYS A 32 -7.26 -13.77 -6.66
CA LYS A 32 -7.26 -12.39 -7.16
C LYS A 32 -6.49 -11.45 -6.23
N LEU A 33 -6.61 -11.64 -4.91
CA LEU A 33 -5.90 -10.84 -3.93
C LEU A 33 -4.39 -11.06 -4.07
N GLN A 34 -3.96 -12.32 -4.21
CA GLN A 34 -2.56 -12.67 -4.43
C GLN A 34 -2.01 -12.03 -5.71
N GLN A 35 -2.75 -12.12 -6.82
CA GLN A 35 -2.36 -11.47 -8.08
C GLN A 35 -2.19 -9.95 -7.95
N LEU A 36 -3.09 -9.28 -7.21
CA LEU A 36 -3.00 -7.83 -6.98
C LEU A 36 -1.78 -7.47 -6.13
N MET A 37 -1.45 -8.29 -5.13
CA MET A 37 -0.25 -8.13 -4.32
C MET A 37 1.02 -8.29 -5.15
N ASP A 38 1.07 -9.30 -6.02
CA ASP A 38 2.20 -9.55 -6.91
C ASP A 38 2.39 -8.40 -7.92
N GLN A 39 1.30 -7.87 -8.50
CA GLN A 39 1.34 -6.71 -9.38
C GLN A 39 1.85 -5.45 -8.67
N GLY A 40 1.43 -5.23 -7.42
CA GLY A 40 1.96 -4.15 -6.57
C GLY A 40 3.46 -4.29 -6.32
N ASN A 41 3.91 -5.49 -5.99
CA ASN A 41 5.32 -5.80 -5.76
C ASN A 41 6.17 -5.66 -7.03
N GLN A 42 5.66 -6.03 -8.20
CA GLN A 42 6.34 -5.81 -9.49
C GLN A 42 6.47 -4.31 -9.79
N SER A 43 5.43 -3.53 -9.52
CA SER A 43 5.44 -2.06 -9.71
C SER A 43 6.45 -1.37 -8.78
N ARG A 44 6.64 -1.89 -7.57
CA ARG A 44 7.67 -1.45 -6.61
C ARG A 44 9.10 -1.65 -7.14
N THR A 45 9.32 -2.60 -8.06
CA THR A 45 10.65 -3.06 -8.47
C THR A 45 11.32 -2.17 -9.55
N GLN A 46 10.72 -1.05 -9.98
CA GLN A 46 11.38 -0.13 -10.93
C GLN A 46 12.42 0.76 -10.26
N GLY A 47 13.62 0.22 -10.02
CA GLY A 47 14.77 0.96 -9.47
C GLY A 47 16.00 0.11 -9.21
N ALA A 48 16.28 -0.89 -10.05
CA ALA A 48 17.44 -1.76 -9.88
C ALA A 48 18.74 -1.04 -10.32
N THR A 49 19.62 -0.73 -9.37
CA THR A 49 21.06 -0.67 -9.67
C THR A 49 21.82 -1.56 -8.69
N HIS A 50 22.70 -2.36 -9.29
CA HIS A 50 23.61 -3.32 -8.67
C HIS A 50 24.13 -2.86 -7.30
N MET A 51 23.78 -3.67 -6.28
CA MET A 51 24.58 -4.07 -5.12
C MET A 51 23.83 -4.01 -3.76
N ASN A 52 22.55 -3.63 -3.69
CA ASN A 52 21.72 -3.91 -2.51
C ASN A 52 20.21 -3.91 -2.81
N ALA A 53 19.53 -4.76 -2.05
CA ALA A 53 18.10 -5.07 -2.08
C ALA A 53 17.17 -3.86 -2.21
N GLY A 54 16.28 -3.90 -3.21
CA GLY A 54 15.27 -2.87 -3.47
C GLY A 54 14.23 -2.66 -2.36
N SER A 55 14.34 -3.35 -1.23
CA SER A 55 13.48 -3.16 -0.05
C SER A 55 13.99 -2.08 0.92
N SER A 56 15.27 -1.70 0.90
CA SER A 56 15.81 -0.83 1.96
C SER A 56 15.44 0.65 1.82
N ARG A 57 14.92 1.08 0.66
CA ARG A 57 14.78 2.52 0.31
C ARG A 57 13.36 2.98 -0.04
N SER A 58 12.38 2.08 -0.01
CA SER A 58 10.99 2.43 -0.33
C SER A 58 10.05 1.89 0.73
N HIS A 59 9.28 2.76 1.36
CA HIS A 59 8.14 2.34 2.17
C HIS A 59 6.99 1.90 1.25
N SER A 60 6.23 0.89 1.65
CA SER A 60 5.03 0.44 0.94
C SER A 60 3.86 0.33 1.90
N VAL A 61 2.67 0.71 1.44
CA VAL A 61 1.42 0.52 2.17
C VAL A 61 0.46 -0.23 1.26
N PHE A 62 0.03 -1.41 1.68
CA PHE A 62 -1.01 -2.19 1.02
C PHE A 62 -2.26 -2.20 1.89
N CYS A 63 -3.34 -1.59 1.40
CA CYS A 63 -4.59 -1.44 2.14
C CYS A 63 -5.64 -2.43 1.63
N ILE A 64 -6.18 -3.24 2.53
CA ILE A 64 -7.30 -4.15 2.27
C ILE A 64 -8.51 -3.62 3.03
N THR A 65 -9.56 -3.26 2.30
CA THR A 65 -10.84 -2.86 2.90
C THR A 65 -11.84 -4.00 2.75
N VAL A 66 -12.40 -4.46 3.87
CA VAL A 66 -13.37 -5.56 3.93
C VAL A 66 -14.74 -5.00 4.25
N HIS A 67 -15.70 -5.26 3.37
CA HIS A 67 -17.10 -4.92 3.54
C HIS A 67 -17.88 -6.23 3.62
N GLN A 68 -18.37 -6.57 4.82
CA GLN A 68 -19.10 -7.81 5.05
C GLN A 68 -20.52 -7.51 5.50
N LYS A 69 -21.49 -8.04 4.76
CA LYS A 69 -22.91 -8.07 5.15
C LYS A 69 -23.22 -9.43 5.75
N ILE A 70 -23.63 -9.44 7.01
CA ILE A 70 -24.03 -10.62 7.77
C ILE A 70 -25.54 -10.55 7.94
N VAL A 71 -26.25 -11.54 7.40
CA VAL A 71 -27.71 -11.64 7.55
C VAL A 71 -27.99 -12.80 8.49
N ASP A 72 -28.58 -12.50 9.64
CA ASP A 72 -29.07 -13.50 10.57
C ASP A 72 -30.54 -13.81 10.21
N ALA A 73 -30.74 -14.92 9.51
CA ALA A 73 -32.07 -15.38 9.08
C ALA A 73 -32.99 -15.73 10.26
N THR A 74 -32.42 -16.12 11.41
CA THR A 74 -33.16 -16.47 12.62
C THR A 74 -33.60 -15.24 13.43
N ALA A 75 -32.75 -14.22 13.52
CA ALA A 75 -33.05 -13.00 14.25
C ALA A 75 -33.71 -11.90 13.38
N SER A 76 -33.86 -12.10 12.06
CA SER A 76 -34.29 -11.05 11.11
C SER A 76 -33.45 -9.78 11.22
N THR A 77 -32.17 -9.91 11.58
CA THR A 77 -31.26 -8.78 11.74
C THR A 77 -30.17 -8.81 10.68
N GLU A 78 -29.82 -7.62 10.21
CA GLU A 78 -28.71 -7.40 9.29
C GLU A 78 -27.62 -6.63 10.00
N LYS A 79 -26.39 -7.15 9.95
CA LYS A 79 -25.21 -6.48 10.45
C LYS A 79 -24.23 -6.25 9.31
N THR A 80 -23.82 -5.01 9.11
CA THR A 80 -22.72 -4.69 8.20
C THR A 80 -21.47 -4.39 8.98
N VAL A 81 -20.35 -5.00 8.59
CA VAL A 81 -19.03 -4.80 9.17
C VAL A 81 -18.13 -4.17 8.10
N TYR A 82 -17.50 -3.07 8.47
CA TYR A 82 -16.47 -2.40 7.68
C TYR A 82 -15.14 -2.53 8.43
N ALA A 83 -14.12 -3.06 7.78
CA ALA A 83 -12.78 -3.17 8.34
C ALA A 83 -11.73 -2.70 7.33
N SER A 84 -10.65 -2.10 7.84
CA SER A 84 -9.49 -1.70 7.04
C SER A 84 -8.24 -2.31 7.64
N LEU A 85 -7.52 -3.09 6.84
CA LEU A 85 -6.26 -3.71 7.19
C LEU A 85 -5.15 -3.06 6.35
N ASN A 86 -4.23 -2.37 7.03
CA ASN A 86 -3.09 -1.70 6.38
C ASN A 86 -1.82 -2.52 6.65
N LEU A 87 -1.27 -3.12 5.61
CA LEU A 87 0.01 -3.82 5.64
C LEU A 87 1.10 -2.83 5.26
N VAL A 88 1.90 -2.42 6.24
CA VAL A 88 2.92 -1.39 6.08
C VAL A 88 4.30 -2.04 6.11
N ASP A 89 5.03 -1.89 5.00
CA ASP A 89 6.44 -2.30 4.86
C ASP A 89 7.29 -1.03 4.95
N LEU A 90 8.09 -0.90 6.01
CA LEU A 90 8.91 0.29 6.22
C LEU A 90 10.34 0.05 5.72
N ALA A 91 10.90 1.07 5.08
CA ALA A 91 12.29 1.09 4.64
C ALA A 91 13.26 0.90 5.82
N GLY A 92 14.47 0.44 5.49
CA GLY A 92 15.52 0.18 6.48
C GLY A 92 15.96 1.46 7.18
N SER A 93 16.28 1.35 8.48
CA SER A 93 16.73 2.46 9.31
C SER A 93 18.25 2.57 9.41
N GLU A 94 18.99 2.06 8.40
CA GLU A 94 20.44 2.02 8.44
C GLU A 94 21.06 3.41 8.65
N ARG A 95 21.93 3.51 9.67
CA ARG A 95 22.68 4.73 9.95
C ARG A 95 23.67 4.98 8.81
N ALA A 96 23.56 6.13 8.15
CA ALA A 96 24.43 6.56 7.07
C ALA A 96 25.93 6.40 7.39
N SER A 97 26.33 6.62 8.66
CA SER A 97 27.71 6.49 9.15
C SER A 97 28.33 5.09 9.01
N ARG A 98 27.53 4.03 8.87
CA ARG A 98 28.00 2.64 8.67
C ARG A 98 27.96 2.17 7.22
N THR A 99 27.43 2.98 6.31
CA THR A 99 27.14 2.57 4.92
C THR A 99 28.14 3.09 3.90
N GLY A 100 29.02 4.02 4.28
CA GLY A 100 29.96 4.68 3.35
C GLY A 100 29.24 5.45 2.23
N ALA A 101 27.96 5.81 2.42
CA ALA A 101 27.17 6.48 1.41
C ALA A 101 27.65 7.94 1.26
N GLU A 102 28.22 8.28 0.09
CA GLU A 102 28.59 9.65 -0.27
C GLU A 102 27.54 10.30 -1.20
N GLY A 103 27.41 11.63 -1.12
CA GLY A 103 26.60 12.42 -2.06
C GLY A 103 25.08 12.24 -1.94
N LYS A 104 24.37 12.13 -3.07
CA LYS A 104 22.88 12.09 -3.15
C LYS A 104 22.23 10.96 -2.33
N ARG A 105 22.96 9.89 -1.99
CA ARG A 105 22.48 8.73 -1.23
C ARG A 105 22.33 8.98 0.28
N LEU A 106 22.80 10.12 0.78
CA LEU A 106 22.68 10.56 2.19
C LEU A 106 21.42 11.40 2.45
N LYS A 107 20.75 11.87 1.39
CA LYS A 107 19.57 12.75 1.44
C LYS A 107 18.24 12.01 1.18
N GLU A 108 18.26 10.68 1.10
CA GLU A 108 17.08 9.82 0.94
C GLU A 108 16.46 9.48 2.29
#